data_AF-A0A536BFM4-F1
#
_entry.id   AF-A0A536BFM4-F1
#
_cell.length_a   1.000
_cell.length_b   1.000
_cell.length_c   1.000
_cell.angle_alpha   90.00
_cell.angle_beta   90.00
_cell.angle_gamma   90.00
#
_symmetry.space_group_name_H-M   'P 1'
#
loop_
_entity.id
_entity.type
_entity.pdbx_description
1 polymer ?
#
loop_
_entity_poly.entity_id
_entity_poly.type
_entity_poly.pdbx_seq_one_letter_code
_entity_poly.pdbx_strand_id
1 'polypeptide(L)'
;MDSVGVERLEREYDVVVDWVPFELHPEIPPEGRLRDEVLPPVYRARAEEGVNRLAAQVGLQLRLHDRLINSRPALQAAEFARQHGRFEQMHHDLFRAYWDEGRDLSDIAVLRE
;
A
#
# COMPACT_ATOMS: atom_id res chain seq x y z
N MET A 1 -1.98 10.44 -3.98
CA MET A 1 -0.87 11.04 -3.24
C MET A 1 -0.74 10.23 -1.98
N ASP A 2 0.03 9.16 -2.08
CA ASP A 2 0.39 8.32 -0.95
C ASP A 2 1.21 9.11 0.07
N SER A 3 1.43 8.55 1.26
CA SER A 3 2.48 9.06 2.16
C SER A 3 2.38 10.54 2.59
N VAL A 4 1.19 11.15 2.54
CA VAL A 4 0.92 12.59 2.79
C VAL A 4 1.64 13.17 4.01
N GLY A 5 1.68 12.43 5.13
CA GLY A 5 2.35 12.87 6.35
C GLY A 5 3.87 12.92 6.21
N VAL A 6 4.47 11.96 5.51
CA VAL A 6 5.91 11.88 5.26
C VAL A 6 6.33 12.98 4.28
N GLU A 7 5.59 13.16 3.18
CA GLU A 7 5.87 14.25 2.23
C GLU A 7 5.81 15.63 2.91
N ARG A 8 4.87 15.82 3.85
CA ARG A 8 4.77 17.06 4.61
C ARG A 8 6.00 17.26 5.51
N LEU A 9 6.49 16.20 6.15
CA LEU A 9 7.69 16.26 7.00
C LEU A 9 8.92 16.69 6.20
N GLU A 10 9.14 16.12 5.02
CA GLU A 10 10.26 16.49 4.14
C GLU A 10 10.18 17.94 3.64
N ARG A 11 8.97 18.51 3.50
CA ARG A 11 8.77 19.91 3.11
C ARG A 11 8.97 20.89 4.26
N GLU A 12 8.56 20.50 5.47
CA GLU A 12 8.56 21.38 6.64
C GLU A 12 9.89 21.33 7.42
N TYR A 13 10.67 20.26 7.27
CA TYR A 13 11.88 20.00 8.04
C TYR A 13 13.01 19.48 7.16
N ASP A 14 14.26 19.73 7.59
CA ASP A 14 15.46 19.17 6.95
C ASP A 14 15.67 17.72 7.42
N VAL A 15 14.88 16.81 6.85
CA VAL A 15 14.93 15.37 7.13
C VAL A 15 15.14 14.59 5.84
N VAL A 16 15.84 13.46 5.96
CA VAL A 16 16.01 12.50 4.87
C VAL A 16 15.19 11.26 5.19
N VAL A 17 14.31 10.85 4.27
CA VAL A 17 13.49 9.66 4.40
C VAL A 17 14.16 8.50 3.68
N ASP A 18 14.31 7.38 4.40
CA ASP A 18 14.68 6.10 3.81
C ASP A 18 13.53 5.11 3.96
N TRP A 19 13.05 4.58 2.84
CA TRP A 19 11.89 3.70 2.80
C TRP A 19 12.34 2.26 2.99
N VAL A 20 11.83 1.57 4.01
CA VAL A 20 12.17 0.16 4.26
C VAL A 20 10.91 -0.69 4.17
N PRO A 21 10.65 -1.34 3.01
CA PRO A 21 9.47 -2.18 2.86
C PRO A 21 9.59 -3.47 3.68
N PHE A 22 8.44 -3.97 4.13
CA PHE A 22 8.33 -5.28 4.79
C PHE A 22 6.99 -5.94 4.46
N GLU A 23 6.96 -7.27 4.53
CA GLU A 23 5.73 -8.03 4.39
C GLU A 23 4.98 -8.05 5.72
N LEU A 24 3.80 -7.42 5.77
CA LEU A 24 2.96 -7.44 6.98
C LEU A 24 2.41 -8.85 7.26
N HIS A 25 2.07 -9.59 6.19
CA HIS A 25 1.50 -10.92 6.24
C HIS A 25 2.22 -11.87 5.26
N PRO A 26 3.48 -12.28 5.55
CA PRO A 26 4.26 -13.15 4.66
C PRO A 26 3.66 -14.54 4.47
N GLU A 27 2.74 -14.95 5.35
CA GLU A 27 2.00 -16.21 5.32
C GLU A 27 0.86 -16.24 4.29
N ILE A 28 0.45 -15.09 3.73
CA ILE A 28 -0.62 -15.03 2.74
C ILE A 28 -0.12 -15.66 1.44
N PRO A 29 -0.84 -16.65 0.87
CA PRO A 29 -0.41 -17.32 -0.36
C PRO A 29 -0.49 -16.36 -1.56
N PRO A 30 0.19 -16.68 -2.69
CA PRO A 30 0.19 -15.84 -3.88
C PRO A 30 -1.20 -15.44 -4.37
N GLU A 31 -2.18 -16.33 -4.26
CA GLU A 31 -3.56 -16.10 -4.69
C GLU A 31 -4.33 -15.15 -3.73
N GLY A 32 -3.75 -14.77 -2.60
CA GLY A 32 -4.39 -13.98 -1.56
C GLY A 32 -5.40 -14.78 -0.71
N ARG A 33 -6.03 -14.10 0.25
CA ARG A 33 -7.14 -14.66 1.05
C ARG A 33 -8.29 -13.67 1.16
N LEU A 34 -9.49 -14.15 1.44
CA LEU A 34 -10.58 -13.25 1.81
C LEU A 34 -10.24 -12.58 3.13
N ARG A 35 -10.49 -11.27 3.25
CA ARG A 35 -10.19 -10.54 4.48
C ARG A 35 -10.92 -11.11 5.68
N ASP A 36 -12.13 -11.62 5.49
CA ASP A 36 -12.98 -12.18 6.55
C ASP A 36 -12.44 -13.52 7.10
N GLU A 37 -11.56 -14.20 6.36
CA GLU A 37 -10.87 -15.41 6.83
C GLU A 37 -9.63 -15.09 7.68
N VAL A 38 -9.09 -13.88 7.52
CA VAL A 38 -7.83 -13.44 8.14
C VAL A 38 -8.08 -12.53 9.34
N LEU A 39 -9.08 -11.65 9.24
CA LEU A 39 -9.39 -10.63 10.23
C LEU A 39 -10.74 -10.90 10.89
N PRO A 40 -10.81 -10.96 12.23
CA PRO A 40 -12.09 -11.06 12.93
C PRO A 40 -13.04 -9.90 12.56
N PRO A 41 -14.36 -10.12 12.40
CA PRO A 41 -15.28 -9.10 11.90
C PRO A 41 -15.30 -7.79 12.71
N VAL A 42 -15.22 -7.88 14.03
CA VAL A 42 -15.19 -6.71 14.93
C VAL A 42 -13.90 -5.90 14.74
N TYR A 43 -12.77 -6.58 14.50
CA TYR A 43 -11.50 -5.92 14.24
C TYR A 43 -11.52 -5.22 12.88
N ARG A 44 -12.04 -5.89 11.84
CA ARG A 44 -12.19 -5.34 10.49
C ARG A 44 -13.00 -4.04 10.48
N ALA A 45 -14.20 -4.05 11.05
CA ALA A 45 -15.07 -2.87 11.05
C ALA A 45 -14.41 -1.65 11.73
N ARG A 46 -13.75 -1.87 12.87
CA ARG A 46 -13.02 -0.80 13.58
C ARG A 46 -11.81 -0.30 12.79
N ALA A 47 -11.05 -1.20 12.18
CA ALA A 47 -9.88 -0.84 11.39
C ALA A 47 -10.29 -0.03 10.14
N GLU A 48 -11.34 -0.46 9.44
CA GLU A 48 -11.86 0.24 8.26
C GLU A 48 -12.39 1.64 8.61
N GLU A 49 -13.15 1.76 9.70
CA GLU A 49 -13.65 3.05 10.16
C GLU A 49 -12.48 4.00 10.51
N GLY A 50 -11.47 3.50 11.23
CA GLY A 50 -10.29 4.26 11.59
C GLY A 50 -9.49 4.74 10.37
N VAL A 51 -9.21 3.83 9.44
CA VAL A 51 -8.47 4.11 8.20
C VAL A 51 -9.21 5.12 7.33
N ASN A 52 -10.52 4.95 7.13
CA ASN A 52 -11.31 5.88 6.32
C ASN A 52 -11.43 7.26 6.96
N ARG A 53 -11.52 7.33 8.30
CA ARG A 53 -11.54 8.60 9.04
C ARG A 53 -10.23 9.36 8.86
N LEU A 54 -9.09 8.68 8.97
CA LEU A 54 -7.77 9.28 8.77
C LEU A 54 -7.57 9.72 7.32
N ALA A 55 -7.97 8.91 6.35
CA ALA A 55 -7.91 9.25 4.92
C ALA A 55 -8.72 10.53 4.63
N ALA A 56 -9.93 10.64 5.18
CA ALA A 56 -10.79 11.80 4.98
C ALA A 56 -10.17 13.10 5.54
N GLN A 57 -9.40 13.04 6.63
CA GLN A 57 -8.71 14.21 7.20
C GLN A 57 -7.65 14.80 6.27
N VAL A 58 -7.13 13.99 5.34
CA VAL A 58 -6.13 14.40 4.35
C VAL A 58 -6.69 14.43 2.92
N GLY A 59 -8.02 14.38 2.78
CA GLY A 59 -8.68 14.45 1.47
C GLY A 59 -8.53 13.20 0.59
N LEU A 60 -8.17 12.06 1.18
CA LEU A 60 -8.07 10.78 0.48
C LEU A 60 -9.36 9.95 0.63
N GLN A 61 -9.70 9.22 -0.42
CA GLN A 61 -10.74 8.20 -0.42
C GLN A 61 -10.10 6.87 -0.80
N LEU A 62 -10.01 5.95 0.15
CA LEU A 62 -9.36 4.65 -0.06
C LEU A 62 -10.38 3.64 -0.55
N ARG A 63 -10.02 2.90 -1.61
CA ARG A 63 -10.72 1.69 -2.03
C ARG A 63 -10.23 0.52 -1.20
N LEU A 64 -11.16 -0.12 -0.51
CA LEU A 64 -10.89 -1.31 0.28
C LEU A 64 -11.22 -2.54 -0.55
N HIS A 65 -10.27 -3.46 -0.67
CA HIS A 65 -10.49 -4.76 -1.31
C HIS A 65 -11.10 -5.76 -0.34
N ASP A 66 -11.91 -6.66 -0.85
CA ASP A 66 -12.44 -7.80 -0.09
C ASP A 66 -11.39 -8.89 0.14
N ARG A 67 -10.32 -8.89 -0.68
CA ARG A 67 -9.20 -9.81 -0.58
C ARG A 67 -7.97 -9.12 0.00
N LEU A 68 -7.29 -9.80 0.91
CA LEU A 68 -5.94 -9.47 1.32
C LEU A 68 -4.98 -10.09 0.29
N ILE A 69 -4.30 -9.24 -0.47
CA ILE A 69 -3.33 -9.67 -1.48
C ILE A 69 -2.00 -10.07 -0.83
N ASN A 70 -1.23 -10.92 -1.51
CA ASN A 70 0.19 -11.06 -1.19
C ASN A 70 0.94 -9.88 -1.82
N SER A 71 1.52 -8.99 -1.00
CA SER A 71 2.22 -7.79 -1.47
C SER A 71 3.66 -8.05 -1.91
N ARG A 72 4.20 -9.26 -1.74
CA ARG A 72 5.60 -9.58 -2.08
C ARG A 72 5.97 -9.18 -3.52
N PRO A 73 5.17 -9.45 -4.57
CA PRO A 73 5.51 -9.01 -5.92
C PRO A 73 5.63 -7.49 -6.05
N ALA A 74 4.73 -6.74 -5.41
CA ALA A 74 4.77 -5.27 -5.39
C ALA A 74 6.02 -4.74 -4.66
N LEU A 75 6.36 -5.34 -3.52
CA LEU A 75 7.57 -4.97 -2.77
C LEU A 75 8.83 -5.27 -3.58
N GLN A 76 8.88 -6.43 -4.26
CA GLN A 76 9.97 -6.77 -5.17
C GLN A 76 10.08 -5.79 -6.35
N ALA A 77 8.96 -5.35 -6.92
CA ALA A 77 8.95 -4.33 -7.97
C ALA A 77 9.52 -2.99 -7.47
N ALA A 78 9.16 -2.58 -6.26
CA ALA A 78 9.71 -1.39 -5.62
C ALA A 78 11.23 -1.50 -5.40
N GLU A 79 11.72 -2.62 -4.87
CA GLU A 79 13.17 -2.86 -4.70
C GLU A 79 13.92 -2.92 -6.04
N PHE A 80 13.32 -3.53 -7.06
CA PHE A 80 13.88 -3.52 -8.41
C PHE A 80 13.98 -2.09 -8.96
N ALA A 81 12.95 -1.26 -8.78
CA ALA A 81 12.97 0.14 -9.17
C ALA A 81 14.03 0.94 -8.40
N ARG A 82 14.27 0.62 -7.12
CA ARG A 82 15.33 1.22 -6.31
C ARG A 82 16.71 1.01 -6.88
N GLN A 83 17.01 -0.20 -7.36
CA GLN A 83 18.29 -0.51 -8.02
C GLN A 83 18.54 0.37 -9.26
N HIS A 84 17.50 0.99 -9.81
CA HIS A 84 17.54 1.86 -10.99
C HIS A 84 17.26 3.33 -10.66
N GLY A 85 17.25 3.73 -9.38
CA GLY A 85 17.00 5.11 -8.95
C GLY A 85 15.56 5.60 -9.17
N ARG A 86 14.59 4.68 -9.27
CA ARG A 86 13.17 4.97 -9.54
C ARG A 86 12.23 4.52 -8.43
N PHE A 87 12.75 4.35 -7.21
CA PHE A 87 11.96 3.86 -6.07
C PHE A 87 10.74 4.75 -5.79
N GLU A 88 10.94 6.07 -5.66
CA GLU A 88 9.85 7.00 -5.29
C GLU A 88 8.69 6.96 -6.29
N GLN A 89 9.00 6.97 -7.58
CA GLN A 89 7.99 6.87 -8.64
C GLN A 89 7.21 5.56 -8.53
N MET A 90 7.93 4.42 -8.41
CA MET A 90 7.30 3.11 -8.25
C MET A 90 6.46 3.03 -6.97
N HIS A 91 6.95 3.56 -5.85
CA HIS A 91 6.23 3.59 -4.58
C HIS A 91 4.90 4.33 -4.71
N HIS A 92 4.93 5.55 -5.27
CA HIS A 92 3.72 6.34 -5.50
C HIS A 92 2.73 5.63 -6.42
N ASP A 93 3.22 5.04 -7.52
CA ASP A 93 2.38 4.35 -8.50
C ASP A 93 1.75 3.07 -7.94
N LEU A 94 2.48 2.28 -7.14
CA LEU A 94 1.93 1.10 -6.45
C LEU A 94 0.83 1.50 -5.46
N PHE A 95 1.08 2.50 -4.61
CA PHE A 95 0.06 2.94 -3.65
C PHE A 95 -1.18 3.50 -4.34
N ARG A 96 -1.01 4.27 -5.42
CA ARG A 96 -2.14 4.76 -6.23
C ARG A 96 -2.91 3.61 -6.87
N ALA A 97 -2.23 2.69 -7.55
CA ALA A 97 -2.86 1.55 -8.20
C ALA A 97 -3.66 0.71 -7.20
N TYR A 98 -3.14 0.47 -6.01
CA TYR A 98 -3.84 -0.29 -4.98
C TYR A 98 -4.97 0.53 -4.34
N TRP A 99 -4.66 1.66 -3.70
CA TRP A 99 -5.61 2.36 -2.83
C TRP A 99 -6.58 3.28 -3.55
N ASP A 100 -6.21 3.87 -4.68
CA ASP A 100 -7.05 4.80 -5.44
C ASP A 100 -7.76 4.07 -6.58
N GLU A 101 -7.03 3.25 -7.34
CA GLU A 101 -7.56 2.57 -8.53
C GLU A 101 -8.17 1.20 -8.21
N GLY A 102 -7.85 0.61 -7.04
CA GLY A 102 -8.41 -0.68 -6.62
C GLY A 102 -7.83 -1.88 -7.39
N ARG A 103 -6.65 -1.74 -7.99
CA ARG A 103 -5.97 -2.79 -8.78
C ARG A 103 -5.33 -3.83 -7.86
N ASP A 104 -5.14 -5.04 -8.40
CA ASP A 104 -4.50 -6.15 -7.69
C ASP A 104 -3.01 -6.19 -7.99
N LEU A 105 -2.19 -5.76 -7.02
CA LEU A 105 -0.73 -5.73 -7.15
C LEU A 105 -0.05 -7.10 -6.99
N SER A 106 -0.81 -8.16 -6.72
CA SER A 106 -0.28 -9.53 -6.78
C SER A 106 -0.17 -10.04 -8.23
N ASP A 107 -0.87 -9.41 -9.17
CA ASP A 107 -0.80 -9.72 -10.59
C ASP A 107 0.40 -9.03 -11.26
N ILE A 108 1.30 -9.84 -11.84
CA ILE A 108 2.46 -9.36 -12.58
C ILE A 108 2.06 -8.53 -13.81
N ALA A 109 0.91 -8.79 -14.43
CA ALA A 109 0.44 -7.96 -15.53
C ALA A 109 0.16 -6.53 -15.07
N VAL A 110 -0.45 -6.37 -13.90
CA VAL A 110 -0.72 -5.06 -13.30
C VAL A 110 0.58 -4.29 -13.03
N LEU A 111 1.62 -4.98 -12.54
CA LEU A 111 2.92 -4.39 -12.23
C LEU A 111 3.76 -3.99 -13.47
N ARG A 112 3.35 -4.42 -14.67
CA ARG A 112 4.07 -4.13 -15.93
C ARG A 112 3.51 -2.93 -16.69
N GLU A 113 2.35 -2.43 -16.28
CA GLU A 113 1.73 -1.21 -16.83
C GLU A 113 2.41 0.05 -16.29
#